data_AF-A0A9D1D109-F1
#
_entry.id   AF-A0A9D1D109-F1
#
_cell.length_a   1.000
_cell.length_b   1.000
_cell.length_c   1.000
_cell.angle_alpha   90.00
_cell.angle_beta   90.00
_cell.angle_gamma   90.00
#
_symmetry.space_group_name_H-M   'P 1'
#
loop_
_entity.id
_entity.type
_entity.pdbx_description
1 polymer ?
#
loop_
_entity_poly.entity_id
_entity_poly.type
_entity_poly.pdbx_seq_one_letter_code
_entity_poly.pdbx_strand_id
1 'polypeptide(L)'
;MKDWKRKSTQFAWKEVTKEGVPYLSSTVLESIDGLVQGFSTRLGGVSEGDLSSMNLSFSRGDKKESVEENFRRISKAMGFSPEQMVFSAQTHTTNVRVVTKEDRGTGFLFPVKWEDVDGLVTDQEDVVLVTFYADCVPLYLVDPVKRVIGLSHSGWKGTVGKMGYATVQTMVREFGCDPADLFAVIGPSICQDCYEVSSDVIEEIKKAFPRDTWQKLFYEKTDGKFQLNLWEANRQVFLMSGIPEEQITLPDLCTCCNPTLLFSHRASHGKRGNLAAFLGLTRPCIRDAAPEDAGELVEIYRPYVEHTAITFEYDTPSPEEFRGRIQNIQKEFPYLVYEKDGEILGYAYASKFHGRAAYQWAAELSIYLREDQKGKGIGKKLYQKLMERLKKQGILKVYAHITWPNEASIFFHKSMGFRMTARFEKSGYKLGKWRDTVFMERLLAPLPDQPKERWTRNQ
;
A
#
# COMPACT_ATOMS: atom_id res chain seq x y z
N MET A 1 1.30 4.51 23.04
CA MET A 1 0.71 3.54 22.08
C MET A 1 -0.58 3.04 22.69
N LYS A 2 -1.67 3.02 21.93
CA LYS A 2 -2.94 2.43 22.40
C LYS A 2 -2.77 0.92 22.53
N ASP A 3 -3.41 0.34 23.54
CA ASP A 3 -3.33 -1.09 23.83
C ASP A 3 -4.32 -1.87 22.96
N TRP A 4 -3.87 -2.29 21.78
CA TRP A 4 -4.66 -3.08 20.84
C TRP A 4 -4.70 -4.56 21.27
N LYS A 5 -5.89 -5.10 21.49
CA LYS A 5 -6.07 -6.55 21.68
C LYS A 5 -5.96 -7.25 20.34
N ARG A 6 -4.79 -7.82 20.07
CA ARG A 6 -4.48 -8.55 18.83
C ARG A 6 -4.70 -10.04 18.98
N LYS A 7 -5.09 -10.68 17.88
CA LYS A 7 -5.33 -12.14 17.75
C LYS A 7 -4.14 -12.88 17.14
N SER A 8 -3.13 -12.17 16.67
CA SER A 8 -1.90 -12.72 16.09
C SER A 8 -0.69 -11.88 16.47
N THR A 9 0.50 -12.51 16.45
CA THR A 9 1.79 -11.84 16.58
C THR A 9 2.27 -11.24 15.25
N GLN A 10 1.65 -11.61 14.13
CA GLN A 10 1.87 -10.98 12.83
C GLN A 10 0.97 -9.76 12.70
N PHE A 11 1.57 -8.56 12.69
CA PHE A 11 0.83 -7.31 12.62
C PHE A 11 0.43 -6.97 11.18
N ALA A 12 -0.77 -7.41 10.78
CA ALA A 12 -1.36 -7.11 9.49
C ALA A 12 -1.84 -5.65 9.40
N TRP A 13 -2.27 -5.07 10.53
CA TRP A 13 -2.81 -3.71 10.60
C TRP A 13 -2.05 -2.85 11.60
N LYS A 14 -1.65 -1.65 11.19
CA LYS A 14 -1.02 -0.65 12.07
C LYS A 14 -1.88 0.60 12.18
N GLU A 15 -1.88 1.23 13.35
CA GLU A 15 -2.51 2.53 13.53
C GLU A 15 -1.63 3.64 12.93
N VAL A 16 -2.25 4.49 12.13
CA VAL A 16 -1.67 5.71 11.58
C VAL A 16 -2.52 6.88 12.04
N THR A 17 -1.88 7.92 12.57
CA THR A 17 -2.56 9.16 12.96
C THR A 17 -2.03 10.30 12.11
N LYS A 18 -2.93 10.95 11.35
CA LYS A 18 -2.66 12.16 10.57
C LYS A 18 -3.78 13.15 10.82
N GLU A 19 -3.48 14.44 10.88
CA GLU A 19 -4.49 15.49 11.14
C GLU A 19 -5.33 15.23 12.42
N GLY A 20 -4.76 14.56 13.42
CA GLY A 20 -5.47 14.17 14.66
C GLY A 20 -6.46 13.01 14.52
N VAL A 21 -6.57 12.39 13.34
CA VAL A 21 -7.49 11.28 13.07
C VAL A 21 -6.71 9.95 12.99
N PRO A 22 -6.96 9.01 13.92
CA PRO A 22 -6.37 7.67 13.85
C PRO A 22 -7.19 6.74 12.94
N TYR A 23 -6.50 6.04 12.04
CA TYR A 23 -7.05 4.97 11.20
C TYR A 23 -6.09 3.77 11.18
N LEU A 24 -6.60 2.63 10.73
CA LEU A 24 -5.81 1.41 10.55
C LEU A 24 -5.37 1.29 9.08
N SER A 25 -4.10 0.99 8.89
CA SER A 25 -3.44 0.84 7.59
C SER A 25 -2.90 -0.59 7.47
N SER A 26 -3.17 -1.27 6.35
CA SER A 26 -2.62 -2.60 6.06
C SER A 26 -1.13 -2.51 5.73
N THR A 27 -0.31 -3.28 6.44
CA THR A 27 1.15 -3.32 6.21
C THR A 27 1.51 -3.90 4.85
N VAL A 28 0.68 -4.82 4.32
CA VAL A 28 0.86 -5.42 3.00
C VAL A 28 0.49 -4.43 1.90
N LEU A 29 -0.68 -3.79 1.99
CA LEU A 29 -1.11 -2.85 0.94
C LEU A 29 -0.24 -1.58 0.90
N GLU A 30 0.32 -1.14 2.03
CA GLU A 30 1.30 -0.04 2.03
C GLU A 30 2.58 -0.31 1.23
N SER A 31 2.91 -1.59 1.00
CA SER A 31 4.06 -1.97 0.18
C SER A 31 3.78 -1.84 -1.32
N ILE A 32 2.51 -1.72 -1.71
CA ILE A 32 2.06 -1.53 -3.09
C ILE A 32 1.94 -0.03 -3.35
N ASP A 33 2.67 0.47 -4.35
CA ASP A 33 2.69 1.89 -4.70
C ASP A 33 1.41 2.33 -5.43
N GLY A 34 1.05 3.60 -5.28
CA GLY A 34 -0.13 4.18 -5.94
C GLY A 34 -1.46 3.70 -5.36
N LEU A 35 -1.52 3.46 -4.04
CA LEU A 35 -2.74 3.13 -3.32
C LEU A 35 -3.05 4.15 -2.22
N VAL A 36 -4.33 4.43 -2.07
CA VAL A 36 -4.96 4.92 -0.84
C VAL A 36 -5.69 3.73 -0.22
N GLN A 37 -5.39 3.41 1.03
CA GLN A 37 -6.10 2.36 1.75
C GLN A 37 -6.19 2.63 3.23
N GLY A 38 -7.25 2.12 3.84
CA GLY A 38 -7.32 2.02 5.28
C GLY A 38 -8.69 1.59 5.78
N PHE A 39 -8.78 1.47 7.10
CA PHE A 39 -10.00 1.15 7.82
C PHE A 39 -10.15 2.15 8.97
N SER A 40 -11.31 2.80 9.08
CA SER A 40 -11.50 3.81 10.11
C SER A 40 -11.44 3.21 11.52
N THR A 41 -11.11 4.05 12.49
CA THR A 41 -11.42 3.76 13.90
C THR A 41 -12.69 4.51 14.30
N ARG A 42 -13.20 4.27 15.51
CA ARG A 42 -14.29 5.09 16.05
C ARG A 42 -13.83 6.46 16.57
N LEU A 43 -12.55 6.78 16.49
CA LEU A 43 -11.94 7.97 17.12
C LEU A 43 -11.66 9.07 16.09
N GLY A 44 -11.54 10.32 16.56
CA GLY A 44 -11.14 11.48 15.74
C GLY A 44 -12.28 12.23 15.06
N GLY A 45 -13.53 11.80 15.25
CA GLY A 45 -14.71 12.46 14.68
C GLY A 45 -15.37 13.47 15.62
N VAL A 46 -16.62 13.85 15.32
CA VAL A 46 -17.42 14.85 16.04
C VAL A 46 -18.79 14.33 16.51
N SER A 47 -19.12 13.06 16.25
CA SER A 47 -20.36 12.46 16.72
C SER A 47 -20.34 12.24 18.24
N GLU A 48 -21.52 12.18 18.84
CA GLU A 48 -21.72 12.13 20.29
C GLU A 48 -22.38 10.81 20.74
N GLY A 49 -22.39 10.55 22.04
CA GLY A 49 -23.04 9.39 22.65
C GLY A 49 -22.54 8.04 22.10
N ASP A 50 -23.46 7.12 21.81
CA ASP A 50 -23.15 5.79 21.28
C ASP A 50 -22.53 5.82 19.87
N LEU A 51 -22.66 6.97 19.18
CA LEU A 51 -22.08 7.24 17.86
C LEU A 51 -20.70 7.88 17.97
N SER A 52 -20.21 8.12 19.19
CA SER A 52 -18.97 8.87 19.38
C SER A 52 -17.73 8.06 18.98
N SER A 53 -16.76 8.65 18.28
CA SER A 53 -16.77 10.01 17.69
C SER A 53 -16.80 10.02 16.16
N MET A 54 -16.28 8.99 15.50
CA MET A 54 -16.17 8.91 14.04
C MET A 54 -17.24 8.00 13.43
N ASN A 55 -18.52 8.35 13.58
CA ASN A 55 -19.59 7.62 12.89
C ASN A 55 -19.61 7.97 11.39
N LEU A 56 -19.47 6.96 10.55
CA LEU A 56 -19.48 7.07 9.08
C LEU A 56 -20.76 6.45 8.50
N SER A 57 -21.92 6.85 9.03
CA SER A 57 -23.22 6.39 8.54
C SER A 57 -24.33 7.42 8.75
N PHE A 58 -25.00 7.77 7.65
CA PHE A 58 -26.16 8.66 7.65
C PHE A 58 -27.44 8.00 8.19
N SER A 59 -27.51 6.66 8.28
CA SER A 59 -28.73 5.93 8.67
C SER A 59 -28.81 5.52 10.15
N ARG A 60 -27.88 5.98 10.99
CA ARG A 60 -27.80 5.61 12.43
C ARG A 60 -28.43 6.63 13.38
N GLY A 61 -29.20 7.58 12.84
CA GLY A 61 -29.84 8.64 13.62
C GLY A 61 -28.86 9.72 14.11
N ASP A 62 -27.70 9.85 13.46
CA ASP A 62 -26.75 10.91 13.74
C ASP A 62 -27.15 12.24 13.08
N LYS A 63 -26.56 13.34 13.52
CA LYS A 63 -26.67 14.63 12.82
C LYS A 63 -25.95 14.54 11.48
N LYS A 64 -26.60 14.95 10.40
CA LYS A 64 -26.03 14.89 9.05
C LYS A 64 -24.70 15.63 8.97
N GLU A 65 -24.61 16.80 9.59
CA GLU A 65 -23.43 17.67 9.63
C GLU A 65 -22.26 16.98 10.34
N SER A 66 -22.54 16.23 11.42
CA SER A 66 -21.53 15.44 12.14
C SER A 66 -20.96 14.33 11.26
N VAL A 67 -21.82 13.59 10.55
CA VAL A 67 -21.39 12.53 9.63
C VAL A 67 -20.60 13.11 8.46
N GLU A 68 -21.05 14.22 7.88
CA GLU A 68 -20.31 14.90 6.81
C GLU A 68 -18.92 15.36 7.26
N GLU A 69 -18.82 15.95 8.44
CA GLU A 69 -17.54 16.37 9.03
C GLU A 69 -16.63 15.16 9.31
N ASN A 70 -17.18 14.04 9.80
CA ASN A 70 -16.42 12.80 9.99
C ASN A 70 -15.82 12.31 8.66
N PHE A 71 -16.58 12.33 7.57
CA PHE A 71 -16.06 12.00 6.24
C PHE A 71 -14.98 12.98 5.77
N ARG A 72 -15.16 14.30 5.98
CA ARG A 72 -14.13 15.30 5.64
C ARG A 72 -12.82 15.03 6.40
N ARG A 73 -12.91 14.75 7.69
CA ARG A 73 -11.75 14.46 8.57
C ARG A 73 -11.01 13.21 8.15
N ILE A 74 -11.71 12.08 7.96
CA ILE A 74 -11.06 10.82 7.59
C ILE A 74 -10.45 10.90 6.18
N SER A 75 -11.13 11.55 5.23
CA SER A 75 -10.62 11.74 3.86
C SER A 75 -9.32 12.56 3.87
N LYS A 76 -9.32 13.69 4.58
CA LYS A 76 -8.11 14.53 4.75
C LYS A 76 -6.95 13.74 5.38
N ALA A 77 -7.22 12.96 6.42
CA ALA A 77 -6.20 12.15 7.08
C ALA A 77 -5.63 11.03 6.21
N MET A 78 -6.44 10.46 5.31
CA MET A 78 -6.01 9.43 4.36
C MET A 78 -5.39 10.00 3.08
N GLY A 79 -5.57 11.29 2.80
CA GLY A 79 -4.97 11.99 1.67
C GLY A 79 -5.80 11.92 0.39
N PHE A 80 -7.12 11.94 0.51
CA PHE A 80 -8.06 12.06 -0.60
C PHE A 80 -9.17 13.05 -0.26
N SER A 81 -9.95 13.48 -1.26
CA SER A 81 -11.08 14.39 -1.09
C SER A 81 -12.40 13.63 -1.03
N PRO A 82 -13.39 14.07 -0.22
CA PRO A 82 -14.68 13.38 -0.12
C PRO A 82 -15.41 13.19 -1.46
N GLU A 83 -15.17 14.06 -2.42
CA GLU A 83 -15.74 13.99 -3.78
C GLU A 83 -15.24 12.77 -4.55
N GLN A 84 -14.07 12.22 -4.22
CA GLN A 84 -13.53 11.02 -4.85
C GLN A 84 -14.24 9.74 -4.39
N MET A 85 -15.03 9.79 -3.31
CA MET A 85 -15.65 8.61 -2.72
C MET A 85 -16.81 8.06 -3.56
N VAL A 86 -16.94 6.74 -3.54
CA VAL A 86 -18.05 6.00 -4.13
C VAL A 86 -18.53 4.95 -3.13
N PHE A 87 -19.76 5.11 -2.64
CA PHE A 87 -20.32 4.27 -1.58
C PHE A 87 -21.02 3.02 -2.12
N SER A 88 -20.80 1.87 -1.47
CA SER A 88 -21.62 0.67 -1.67
C SER A 88 -23.04 0.81 -1.09
N ALA A 89 -24.00 0.02 -1.58
CA ALA A 89 -25.37 -0.07 -1.08
C ALA A 89 -25.63 -1.45 -0.44
N GLN A 90 -24.99 -1.71 0.70
CA GLN A 90 -24.88 -3.05 1.27
C GLN A 90 -26.22 -3.61 1.77
N THR A 91 -26.61 -4.77 1.26
CA THR A 91 -27.77 -5.53 1.77
C THR A 91 -27.42 -6.97 2.17
N HIS A 92 -26.12 -7.31 2.22
CA HIS A 92 -25.58 -8.64 2.50
C HIS A 92 -25.79 -9.66 1.36
N THR A 93 -25.77 -9.18 0.11
CA THR A 93 -25.74 -10.04 -1.08
C THR A 93 -24.31 -10.22 -1.57
N THR A 94 -24.15 -10.70 -2.81
CA THR A 94 -22.85 -10.88 -3.47
C THR A 94 -22.74 -10.08 -4.76
N ASN A 95 -23.52 -9.01 -4.89
CA ASN A 95 -23.51 -8.16 -6.06
C ASN A 95 -22.30 -7.23 -6.04
N VAL A 96 -21.57 -7.22 -7.15
CA VAL A 96 -20.36 -6.42 -7.36
C VAL A 96 -20.61 -5.45 -8.50
N ARG A 97 -20.28 -4.17 -8.27
CA ARG A 97 -20.43 -3.12 -9.28
C ARG A 97 -19.07 -2.60 -9.72
N VAL A 98 -18.87 -2.51 -11.03
CA VAL A 98 -17.78 -1.70 -11.60
C VAL A 98 -18.17 -0.23 -11.52
N VAL A 99 -17.30 0.59 -10.94
CA VAL A 99 -17.51 2.03 -10.78
C VAL A 99 -16.42 2.83 -11.48
N THR A 100 -16.77 4.04 -11.91
CA THR A 100 -15.88 4.92 -12.69
C THR A 100 -15.82 6.32 -12.07
N LYS A 101 -15.02 7.22 -12.67
CA LYS A 101 -14.96 8.65 -12.30
C LYS A 101 -16.31 9.37 -12.36
N GLU A 102 -17.28 8.87 -13.14
CA GLU A 102 -18.64 9.42 -13.22
C GLU A 102 -19.50 9.10 -11.98
N ASP A 103 -19.10 8.09 -11.20
CA ASP A 103 -19.78 7.68 -9.98
C ASP A 103 -19.28 8.41 -8.74
N ARG A 104 -18.23 9.24 -8.87
CA ARG A 104 -17.67 10.05 -7.79
C ARG A 104 -18.72 10.89 -7.08
N GLY A 105 -18.62 10.94 -5.75
CA GLY A 105 -19.57 11.61 -4.87
C GLY A 105 -20.84 10.80 -4.56
N THR A 106 -21.02 9.61 -5.16
CA THR A 106 -22.18 8.75 -4.87
C THR A 106 -22.19 8.30 -3.41
N GLY A 107 -23.28 8.61 -2.72
CA GLY A 107 -23.49 8.36 -1.28
C GLY A 107 -23.04 9.49 -0.35
N PHE A 108 -22.24 10.44 -0.84
CA PHE A 108 -21.77 11.59 -0.06
C PHE A 108 -22.30 12.93 -0.59
N LEU A 109 -21.92 13.30 -1.81
CA LEU A 109 -22.43 14.52 -2.48
C LEU A 109 -23.82 14.29 -3.05
N PHE A 110 -24.05 13.09 -3.58
CA PHE A 110 -25.31 12.69 -4.20
C PHE A 110 -25.86 11.45 -3.51
N PRO A 111 -27.17 11.17 -3.56
CA PRO A 111 -27.73 9.90 -3.12
C PRO A 111 -27.04 8.72 -3.79
N VAL A 112 -27.09 7.55 -3.13
CA VAL A 112 -26.56 6.32 -3.73
C VAL A 112 -27.36 6.00 -5.00
N LYS A 113 -26.67 5.82 -6.14
CA LYS A 113 -27.30 5.65 -7.47
C LYS A 113 -27.77 4.22 -7.74
N TRP A 114 -27.58 3.32 -6.80
CA TRP A 114 -27.87 1.89 -6.92
C TRP A 114 -28.38 1.34 -5.60
N GLU A 115 -29.02 0.19 -5.71
CA GLU A 115 -29.45 -0.63 -4.59
C GLU A 115 -28.71 -1.96 -4.64
N ASP A 116 -28.58 -2.62 -3.50
CA ASP A 116 -28.10 -4.00 -3.40
C ASP A 116 -26.72 -4.25 -4.04
N VAL A 117 -25.71 -3.52 -3.56
CA VAL A 117 -24.31 -3.64 -3.99
C VAL A 117 -23.42 -3.73 -2.75
N ASP A 118 -22.83 -4.91 -2.54
CA ASP A 118 -21.93 -5.21 -1.41
C ASP A 118 -20.45 -5.19 -1.83
N GLY A 119 -20.14 -5.20 -3.13
CA GLY A 119 -18.78 -5.05 -3.66
C GLY A 119 -18.64 -3.97 -4.72
N LEU A 120 -17.50 -3.29 -4.74
CA LEU A 120 -17.14 -2.32 -5.76
C LEU A 120 -15.79 -2.70 -6.38
N VAL A 121 -15.60 -2.44 -7.68
CA VAL A 121 -14.35 -2.65 -8.41
C VAL A 121 -14.07 -1.47 -9.35
N THR A 122 -12.81 -1.08 -9.51
CA THR A 122 -12.39 -0.06 -10.49
C THR A 122 -10.91 -0.20 -10.87
N ASP A 123 -10.54 0.25 -12.06
CA ASP A 123 -9.16 0.48 -12.51
C ASP A 123 -8.82 1.99 -12.61
N GLN A 124 -9.77 2.86 -12.28
CA GLN A 124 -9.61 4.30 -12.45
C GLN A 124 -8.98 4.95 -11.22
N GLU A 125 -7.92 5.73 -11.45
CA GLU A 125 -7.36 6.64 -10.47
C GLU A 125 -8.39 7.69 -10.03
N ASP A 126 -8.18 8.31 -8.87
CA ASP A 126 -9.07 9.33 -8.30
C ASP A 126 -10.49 8.85 -7.95
N VAL A 127 -10.69 7.52 -7.87
CA VAL A 127 -11.91 6.88 -7.36
C VAL A 127 -11.56 6.13 -6.07
N VAL A 128 -12.26 6.45 -4.98
CA VAL A 128 -12.08 5.80 -3.68
C VAL A 128 -13.33 4.98 -3.36
N LEU A 129 -13.17 3.66 -3.33
CA LEU A 129 -14.20 2.71 -2.97
C LEU A 129 -14.44 2.79 -1.46
N VAL A 130 -15.71 2.87 -1.04
CA VAL A 130 -16.11 2.93 0.38
C VAL A 130 -17.16 1.88 0.70
N THR A 131 -16.86 1.06 1.71
CA THR A 131 -17.79 0.06 2.28
C THR A 131 -17.85 0.24 3.80
N PHE A 132 -18.96 -0.16 4.44
CA PHE A 132 -19.31 0.17 5.82
C PHE A 132 -19.43 -1.06 6.73
N TYR A 133 -19.03 -0.92 8.00
CA TYR A 133 -18.92 -2.06 8.91
C TYR A 133 -19.30 -1.72 10.34
N ALA A 134 -19.82 -2.72 11.05
CA ALA A 134 -19.35 -3.04 12.39
C ALA A 134 -19.54 -4.55 12.56
N ASP A 135 -18.43 -5.25 12.76
CA ASP A 135 -18.29 -6.71 12.87
C ASP A 135 -18.20 -7.49 11.55
N CYS A 136 -18.94 -7.13 10.48
CA CYS A 136 -18.79 -7.83 9.19
C CYS A 136 -17.38 -7.67 8.61
N VAL A 137 -16.98 -8.57 7.70
CA VAL A 137 -15.61 -8.70 7.21
C VAL A 137 -15.34 -7.80 6.00
N PRO A 138 -14.41 -6.84 6.07
CA PRO A 138 -13.94 -6.10 4.89
C PRO A 138 -12.99 -6.96 4.07
N LEU A 139 -13.20 -6.97 2.75
CA LEU A 139 -12.38 -7.70 1.79
C LEU A 139 -11.73 -6.72 0.82
N TYR A 140 -10.41 -6.52 0.94
CA TYR A 140 -9.61 -5.70 0.04
C TYR A 140 -8.93 -6.60 -0.99
N LEU A 141 -9.04 -6.26 -2.27
CA LEU A 141 -8.38 -6.95 -3.38
C LEU A 141 -7.62 -5.93 -4.23
N VAL A 142 -6.38 -6.25 -4.59
CA VAL A 142 -5.53 -5.40 -5.43
C VAL A 142 -4.81 -6.25 -6.46
N ASP A 143 -4.96 -5.89 -7.72
CA ASP A 143 -4.08 -6.33 -8.81
C ASP A 143 -3.01 -5.25 -9.05
N PRO A 144 -1.75 -5.46 -8.63
CA PRO A 144 -0.68 -4.48 -8.84
C PRO A 144 -0.18 -4.45 -10.29
N VAL A 145 -0.45 -5.47 -11.10
CA VAL A 145 -0.02 -5.59 -12.50
C VAL A 145 -0.97 -4.82 -13.40
N LYS A 146 -2.27 -5.10 -13.29
CA LYS A 146 -3.33 -4.44 -14.06
C LYS A 146 -3.77 -3.11 -13.45
N ARG A 147 -3.38 -2.83 -12.20
CA ARG A 147 -3.83 -1.66 -11.42
C ARG A 147 -5.34 -1.62 -11.29
N VAL A 148 -5.91 -2.72 -10.79
CA VAL A 148 -7.35 -2.87 -10.53
C VAL A 148 -7.54 -3.10 -9.04
N ILE A 149 -8.52 -2.46 -8.44
CA ILE A 149 -8.85 -2.60 -7.02
C ILE A 149 -10.29 -3.08 -6.84
N GLY A 150 -10.50 -3.90 -5.82
CA GLY A 150 -11.82 -4.35 -5.38
C GLY A 150 -11.98 -4.19 -3.88
N LEU A 151 -13.13 -3.70 -3.43
CA LEU A 151 -13.47 -3.59 -2.02
C LEU A 151 -14.86 -4.16 -1.78
N SER A 152 -15.02 -5.07 -0.81
CA SER A 152 -16.29 -5.77 -0.61
C SER A 152 -16.61 -6.03 0.85
N HIS A 153 -17.90 -5.96 1.16
CA HIS A 153 -18.46 -6.26 2.46
C HIS A 153 -18.94 -7.71 2.53
N SER A 154 -18.39 -8.49 3.47
CA SER A 154 -18.74 -9.88 3.66
C SER A 154 -19.21 -10.15 5.10
N GLY A 155 -20.51 -10.03 5.34
CA GLY A 155 -21.14 -10.64 6.51
C GLY A 155 -21.23 -12.17 6.35
N TRP A 156 -21.87 -12.87 7.29
CA TRP A 156 -22.02 -14.33 7.18
C TRP A 156 -22.77 -14.76 5.90
N LYS A 157 -23.81 -14.02 5.49
CA LYS A 157 -24.55 -14.27 4.23
C LYS A 157 -23.66 -14.08 3.01
N GLY A 158 -22.91 -12.98 2.96
CA GLY A 158 -21.93 -12.73 1.89
C GLY A 158 -20.83 -13.80 1.86
N THR A 159 -20.40 -14.30 3.03
CA THR A 159 -19.41 -15.38 3.13
C THR A 159 -19.97 -16.70 2.57
N VAL A 160 -21.20 -17.07 2.93
CA VAL A 160 -21.92 -18.23 2.36
C VAL A 160 -22.09 -18.08 0.85
N GLY A 161 -22.45 -16.88 0.37
CA GLY A 161 -22.56 -16.56 -1.05
C GLY A 161 -21.23 -16.43 -1.79
N LYS A 162 -20.09 -16.52 -1.08
CA LYS A 162 -18.73 -16.36 -1.62
C LYS A 162 -18.47 -14.96 -2.21
N MET A 163 -18.81 -13.91 -1.48
CA MET A 163 -18.58 -12.51 -1.85
C MET A 163 -17.18 -12.25 -2.41
N GLY A 164 -16.12 -12.74 -1.73
CA GLY A 164 -14.74 -12.60 -2.21
C GLY A 164 -14.50 -13.20 -3.60
N TYR A 165 -15.10 -14.37 -3.87
CA TYR A 165 -15.05 -15.01 -5.19
C TYR A 165 -15.80 -14.17 -6.23
N ALA A 166 -16.99 -13.67 -5.91
CA ALA A 166 -17.75 -12.81 -6.83
C ALA A 166 -16.97 -11.55 -7.23
N THR A 167 -16.25 -10.94 -6.28
CA THR A 167 -15.38 -9.78 -6.55
C THR A 167 -14.20 -10.15 -7.43
N VAL A 168 -13.49 -11.26 -7.15
CA VAL A 168 -12.41 -11.77 -8.02
C VAL A 168 -12.93 -12.04 -9.42
N GLN A 169 -14.06 -12.74 -9.58
CA GLN A 169 -14.63 -13.02 -10.90
C GLN A 169 -15.00 -11.75 -11.66
N THR A 170 -15.43 -10.69 -10.97
CA THR A 170 -15.68 -9.39 -11.60
C THR A 170 -14.38 -8.74 -12.06
N MET A 171 -13.33 -8.77 -11.23
CA MET A 171 -12.00 -8.29 -11.63
C MET A 171 -11.45 -9.03 -12.85
N VAL A 172 -11.56 -10.37 -12.87
CA VAL A 172 -11.12 -11.22 -13.99
C VAL A 172 -11.94 -10.90 -15.25
N ARG A 173 -13.27 -10.89 -15.16
CA ARG A 173 -14.17 -10.72 -16.30
C ARG A 173 -14.05 -9.34 -16.94
N GLU A 174 -13.98 -8.29 -16.13
CA GLU A 174 -14.06 -6.90 -16.61
C GLU A 174 -12.69 -6.30 -16.94
N PHE A 175 -11.63 -6.75 -16.27
CA PHE A 175 -10.28 -6.15 -16.40
C PHE A 175 -9.19 -7.15 -16.80
N GLY A 176 -9.51 -8.43 -16.92
CA GLY A 176 -8.54 -9.46 -17.29
C GLY A 176 -7.46 -9.67 -16.23
N CYS A 177 -7.80 -9.46 -14.94
CA CYS A 177 -6.93 -9.80 -13.82
C CYS A 177 -6.62 -11.30 -13.81
N ASP A 178 -5.40 -11.66 -13.44
CA ASP A 178 -5.05 -13.04 -13.11
C ASP A 178 -5.15 -13.20 -11.58
N PRO A 179 -5.95 -14.14 -11.05
CA PRO A 179 -6.00 -14.42 -9.61
C PRO A 179 -4.62 -14.66 -8.98
N ALA A 180 -3.66 -15.18 -9.75
CA ALA A 180 -2.28 -15.38 -9.29
C ALA A 180 -1.55 -14.07 -8.96
N ASP A 181 -1.94 -12.95 -9.56
CA ASP A 181 -1.34 -11.63 -9.32
C ASP A 181 -2.07 -10.84 -8.21
N LEU A 182 -3.21 -11.34 -7.71
CA LEU A 182 -4.04 -10.61 -6.75
C LEU A 182 -3.51 -10.70 -5.32
N PHE A 183 -3.41 -9.56 -4.66
CA PHE A 183 -3.26 -9.48 -3.20
C PHE A 183 -4.63 -9.33 -2.55
N ALA A 184 -4.94 -10.21 -1.60
CA ALA A 184 -6.17 -10.16 -0.82
C ALA A 184 -5.86 -9.87 0.65
N VAL A 185 -6.48 -8.83 1.21
CA VAL A 185 -6.35 -8.50 2.64
C VAL A 185 -7.73 -8.52 3.27
N ILE A 186 -7.85 -9.31 4.34
CA ILE A 186 -9.05 -9.38 5.16
C ILE A 186 -8.90 -8.35 6.29
N GLY A 187 -9.91 -7.47 6.42
CA GLY A 187 -9.89 -6.33 7.32
C GLY A 187 -10.37 -6.61 8.75
N PRO A 188 -10.17 -5.64 9.67
CA PRO A 188 -10.63 -5.75 11.06
C PRO A 188 -12.14 -5.99 11.12
N SER A 189 -12.54 -7.03 11.85
CA SER A 189 -13.92 -7.52 11.92
C SER A 189 -14.09 -8.41 13.15
N ILE A 190 -15.23 -9.05 13.36
CA ILE A 190 -15.43 -9.89 14.54
C ILE A 190 -14.64 -11.20 14.42
N CYS A 191 -13.86 -11.55 15.46
CA CYS A 191 -13.12 -12.82 15.50
C CYS A 191 -14.00 -13.99 15.93
N GLN A 192 -13.53 -15.21 15.68
CA GLN A 192 -14.21 -16.45 16.07
C GLN A 192 -14.60 -16.49 17.55
N ASP A 193 -13.72 -16.08 18.48
CA ASP A 193 -14.02 -16.13 19.93
C ASP A 193 -15.24 -15.28 20.34
N CYS A 194 -15.59 -14.27 19.55
CA CYS A 194 -16.65 -13.32 19.85
C CYS A 194 -17.89 -13.53 18.98
N TYR A 195 -17.85 -14.43 17.99
CA TYR A 195 -18.91 -14.56 16.99
C TYR A 195 -19.72 -15.83 17.17
N GLU A 196 -20.58 -15.77 18.19
CA GLU A 196 -21.54 -16.82 18.46
C GLU A 196 -22.73 -16.74 17.50
N VAL A 197 -23.04 -17.87 16.87
CA VAL A 197 -24.15 -18.06 15.93
C VAL A 197 -24.98 -19.29 16.29
N SER A 198 -26.20 -19.32 15.78
CA SER A 198 -27.13 -20.45 15.89
C SER A 198 -26.84 -21.53 14.84
N SER A 199 -27.45 -22.70 15.02
CA SER A 199 -27.24 -23.88 14.17
C SER A 199 -27.69 -23.68 12.73
N ASP A 200 -28.73 -22.89 12.48
CA ASP A 200 -29.22 -22.53 11.13
C ASP A 200 -28.13 -21.85 10.29
N VAL A 201 -27.36 -20.93 10.89
CA VAL A 201 -26.21 -20.29 10.21
C VAL A 201 -25.14 -21.32 9.86
N ILE A 202 -24.87 -22.27 10.76
CA ILE A 202 -23.87 -23.31 10.54
C ILE A 202 -24.28 -24.29 9.44
N GLU A 203 -25.57 -24.62 9.32
CA GLU A 203 -26.05 -25.46 8.22
C GLU A 203 -25.85 -24.79 6.86
N GLU A 204 -26.03 -23.46 6.77
CA GLU A 204 -25.69 -22.73 5.54
C GLU A 204 -24.17 -22.73 5.24
N ILE A 205 -23.33 -22.61 6.26
CA ILE A 205 -21.87 -22.75 6.11
C ILE A 205 -21.49 -24.16 5.63
N LYS A 206 -22.08 -25.21 6.21
CA LYS A 206 -21.83 -26.60 5.79
C LYS A 206 -22.23 -26.86 4.34
N LYS A 207 -23.28 -26.21 3.84
CA LYS A 207 -23.69 -26.28 2.42
C LYS A 207 -22.71 -25.57 1.50
N ALA A 208 -22.17 -24.42 1.94
CA ALA A 208 -21.30 -23.59 1.11
C ALA A 208 -19.84 -24.06 1.05
N PHE A 209 -19.36 -24.77 2.09
CA PHE A 209 -17.95 -25.13 2.26
C PHE A 209 -17.71 -26.64 2.33
N PRO A 210 -16.60 -27.15 1.73
CA PRO A 210 -16.20 -28.54 1.80
C PRO A 210 -16.02 -29.06 3.24
N ARG A 211 -16.39 -30.33 3.48
CA ARG A 211 -16.42 -30.94 4.82
C ARG A 211 -15.08 -30.96 5.55
N ASP A 212 -13.99 -31.10 4.82
CA ASP A 212 -12.61 -31.08 5.33
C ASP A 212 -12.19 -29.70 5.86
N THR A 213 -12.88 -28.62 5.49
CA THR A 213 -12.63 -27.28 6.03
C THR A 213 -13.36 -27.00 7.35
N TRP A 214 -14.45 -27.73 7.66
CA TRP A 214 -15.39 -27.36 8.72
C TRP A 214 -14.76 -27.17 10.10
N GLN A 215 -13.78 -28.01 10.46
CA GLN A 215 -13.08 -27.92 11.75
C GLN A 215 -12.31 -26.61 11.93
N LYS A 216 -11.94 -25.93 10.84
CA LYS A 216 -11.30 -24.61 10.86
C LYS A 216 -12.32 -23.47 10.88
N LEU A 217 -13.54 -23.73 10.41
CA LEU A 217 -14.58 -22.73 10.23
C LEU A 217 -15.42 -22.53 11.48
N PHE A 218 -15.73 -23.58 12.24
CA PHE A 218 -16.53 -23.44 13.45
C PHE A 218 -16.27 -24.57 14.44
N TYR A 219 -16.65 -24.33 15.70
CA TYR A 219 -16.78 -25.38 16.71
C TYR A 219 -18.08 -25.18 17.49
N GLU A 220 -18.60 -26.30 18.00
CA GLU A 220 -19.78 -26.33 18.86
C GLU A 220 -19.37 -26.07 20.31
N LYS A 221 -20.13 -25.24 21.00
CA LYS A 221 -20.01 -24.99 22.44
C LYS A 221 -20.88 -25.96 23.23
N THR A 222 -20.61 -26.05 24.53
CA THR A 222 -21.38 -26.88 25.47
C THR A 222 -22.85 -26.48 25.62
N ASP A 223 -23.24 -25.26 25.23
CA ASP A 223 -24.61 -24.75 25.28
C ASP A 223 -25.39 -24.95 23.96
N GLY A 224 -24.85 -25.73 23.02
CA GLY A 224 -25.48 -26.05 21.73
C GLY A 224 -25.39 -24.92 20.70
N LYS A 225 -24.68 -23.82 20.99
CA LYS A 225 -24.37 -22.76 20.03
C LYS A 225 -22.99 -22.96 19.41
N PHE A 226 -22.67 -22.17 18.39
CA PHE A 226 -21.43 -22.32 17.63
C PHE A 226 -20.62 -21.04 17.61
N GLN A 227 -19.30 -21.18 17.52
CA GLN A 227 -18.37 -20.08 17.31
C GLN A 227 -17.85 -20.13 15.87
N LEU A 228 -18.21 -19.13 15.07
CA LEU A 228 -17.96 -19.11 13.62
C LEU A 228 -16.76 -18.22 13.28
N ASN A 229 -15.81 -18.77 12.53
CA ASN A 229 -14.63 -18.10 12.03
C ASN A 229 -14.87 -17.55 10.61
N LEU A 230 -15.41 -16.33 10.52
CA LEU A 230 -15.58 -15.66 9.24
C LEU A 230 -14.25 -15.31 8.56
N TRP A 231 -13.17 -15.11 9.33
CA TRP A 231 -11.85 -14.81 8.76
C TRP A 231 -11.32 -16.00 7.96
N GLU A 232 -11.35 -17.19 8.55
CA GLU A 232 -10.93 -18.40 7.86
C GLU A 232 -11.89 -18.76 6.71
N ALA A 233 -13.20 -18.59 6.89
CA ALA A 233 -14.16 -18.84 5.81
C ALA A 233 -13.89 -17.96 4.58
N ASN A 234 -13.63 -16.66 4.76
CA ASN A 234 -13.28 -15.79 3.63
C ASN A 234 -11.89 -16.09 3.06
N ARG A 235 -10.92 -16.55 3.87
CA ARG A 235 -9.63 -17.06 3.36
C ARG A 235 -9.84 -18.28 2.45
N GLN A 236 -10.69 -19.22 2.84
CA GLN A 236 -11.05 -20.38 2.00
C GLN A 236 -11.72 -19.93 0.68
N VAL A 237 -12.59 -18.91 0.72
CA VAL A 237 -13.17 -18.32 -0.50
C VAL A 237 -12.09 -17.75 -1.43
N PHE A 238 -11.08 -17.05 -0.91
CA PHE A 238 -9.98 -16.53 -1.73
C PHE A 238 -9.10 -17.62 -2.32
N LEU A 239 -8.78 -18.68 -1.56
CA LEU A 239 -8.06 -19.85 -2.07
C LEU A 239 -8.84 -20.52 -3.21
N MET A 240 -10.16 -20.70 -3.07
CA MET A 240 -11.03 -21.21 -4.13
C MET A 240 -11.06 -20.32 -5.38
N SER A 241 -10.75 -19.04 -5.22
CA SER A 241 -10.71 -18.07 -6.33
C SER A 241 -9.39 -18.10 -7.11
N GLY A 242 -8.41 -18.90 -6.68
CA GLY A 242 -7.10 -19.03 -7.32
C GLY A 242 -6.02 -18.08 -6.77
N ILE A 243 -6.31 -17.33 -5.70
CA ILE A 243 -5.33 -16.45 -5.08
C ILE A 243 -4.30 -17.28 -4.29
N PRO A 244 -2.99 -17.11 -4.51
CA PRO A 244 -1.95 -17.82 -3.76
C PRO A 244 -2.05 -17.56 -2.26
N GLU A 245 -1.78 -18.57 -1.44
CA GLU A 245 -1.91 -18.48 0.02
C GLU A 245 -1.05 -17.35 0.62
N GLU A 246 0.17 -17.19 0.10
CA GLU A 246 1.12 -16.16 0.49
C GLU A 246 0.68 -14.73 0.15
N GLN A 247 -0.33 -14.57 -0.74
CA GLN A 247 -0.92 -13.29 -1.11
C GLN A 247 -2.23 -13.00 -0.35
N ILE A 248 -2.65 -13.90 0.56
CA ILE A 248 -3.83 -13.71 1.41
C ILE A 248 -3.41 -13.34 2.82
N THR A 249 -3.79 -12.14 3.26
CA THR A 249 -3.51 -11.64 4.62
C THR A 249 -4.75 -11.72 5.50
N LEU A 250 -4.66 -12.49 6.59
CA LEU A 250 -5.68 -12.52 7.64
C LEU A 250 -5.61 -11.26 8.53
N PRO A 251 -6.71 -10.83 9.14
CA PRO A 251 -6.70 -9.73 10.09
C PRO A 251 -6.14 -10.21 11.42
N ASP A 252 -5.68 -9.27 12.23
CA ASP A 252 -5.22 -9.51 13.59
C ASP A 252 -5.98 -8.71 14.64
N LEU A 253 -6.98 -7.91 14.22
CA LEU A 253 -7.76 -7.03 15.08
C LEU A 253 -9.25 -7.40 15.06
N CYS A 254 -9.79 -7.63 16.25
CA CYS A 254 -11.22 -7.89 16.45
C CYS A 254 -11.98 -6.61 16.84
N THR A 255 -13.06 -6.28 16.13
CA THR A 255 -13.96 -5.16 16.46
C THR A 255 -14.57 -5.33 17.86
N CYS A 256 -15.05 -6.54 18.18
CA CYS A 256 -15.69 -6.84 19.47
C CYS A 256 -14.70 -6.84 20.65
N CYS A 257 -13.43 -7.23 20.44
CA CYS A 257 -12.42 -7.18 21.51
C CYS A 257 -11.92 -5.76 21.78
N ASN A 258 -12.03 -4.86 20.81
CA ASN A 258 -11.52 -3.49 20.86
C ASN A 258 -12.65 -2.42 20.77
N PRO A 259 -13.73 -2.51 21.58
CA PRO A 259 -14.94 -1.69 21.39
C PRO A 259 -14.73 -0.21 21.72
N THR A 260 -13.67 0.14 22.45
CA THR A 260 -13.27 1.53 22.73
C THR A 260 -12.53 2.17 21.55
N LEU A 261 -12.01 1.36 20.63
CA LEU A 261 -11.24 1.80 19.46
C LEU A 261 -11.99 1.58 18.14
N LEU A 262 -12.90 0.61 18.09
CA LEU A 262 -13.69 0.23 16.92
C LEU A 262 -15.16 0.14 17.32
N PHE A 263 -16.08 0.51 16.42
CA PHE A 263 -17.49 0.16 16.61
C PHE A 263 -17.68 -1.34 16.42
N SER A 264 -18.51 -1.94 17.26
CA SER A 264 -18.93 -3.34 17.17
C SER A 264 -20.42 -3.41 17.48
N HIS A 265 -21.18 -4.00 16.57
CA HIS A 265 -22.61 -4.23 16.76
C HIS A 265 -22.86 -5.22 17.89
N ARG A 266 -22.04 -6.27 17.99
CA ARG A 266 -22.10 -7.30 19.02
C ARG A 266 -21.74 -6.74 20.39
N ALA A 267 -20.63 -6.01 20.51
CA ALA A 267 -20.18 -5.52 21.82
C ALA A 267 -21.11 -4.45 22.41
N SER A 268 -21.78 -3.66 21.56
CA SER A 268 -22.66 -2.59 22.03
C SER A 268 -24.15 -2.93 21.98
N HIS A 269 -24.50 -4.19 21.69
CA HIS A 269 -25.89 -4.64 21.54
C HIS A 269 -26.70 -3.75 20.57
N GLY A 270 -26.08 -3.38 19.44
CA GLY A 270 -26.69 -2.58 18.39
C GLY A 270 -26.57 -1.06 18.52
N LYS A 271 -26.16 -0.54 19.68
CA LYS A 271 -26.00 0.91 19.91
C LYS A 271 -24.62 1.39 19.44
N ARG A 272 -24.47 1.73 18.16
CA ARG A 272 -23.17 2.06 17.57
C ARG A 272 -23.27 2.87 16.27
N GLY A 273 -22.20 3.58 15.94
CA GLY A 273 -21.95 4.14 14.59
C GLY A 273 -21.34 3.12 13.62
N ASN A 274 -21.09 3.49 12.38
CA ASN A 274 -20.39 2.64 11.42
C ASN A 274 -18.92 3.02 11.27
N LEU A 275 -18.08 2.00 11.13
CA LEU A 275 -16.74 2.09 10.57
C LEU A 275 -16.84 2.04 9.04
N ALA A 276 -15.77 2.43 8.35
CA ALA A 276 -15.67 2.28 6.90
C ALA A 276 -14.29 1.78 6.49
N ALA A 277 -14.27 0.99 5.42
CA ALA A 277 -13.08 0.63 4.67
C ALA A 277 -12.95 1.54 3.45
N PHE A 278 -11.72 1.92 3.12
CA PHE A 278 -11.38 2.78 1.99
C PHE A 278 -10.31 2.11 1.15
N LEU A 279 -10.50 2.11 -0.17
CA LEU A 279 -9.49 1.65 -1.13
C LEU A 279 -9.59 2.48 -2.41
N GLY A 280 -8.50 3.09 -2.85
CA GLY A 280 -8.45 3.92 -4.05
C GLY A 280 -7.11 3.79 -4.75
N LEU A 281 -7.13 4.00 -6.07
CA LEU A 281 -5.92 4.11 -6.87
C LEU A 281 -5.44 5.56 -6.88
N THR A 282 -4.15 5.76 -6.65
CA THR A 282 -3.47 7.04 -6.86
C THR A 282 -2.34 6.83 -7.84
N ARG A 283 -1.87 7.93 -8.45
CA ARG A 283 -0.68 7.89 -9.28
C ARG A 283 0.48 7.29 -8.47
N PRO A 284 1.22 6.30 -9.03
CA PRO A 284 2.44 5.82 -8.40
C PRO A 284 3.36 7.00 -8.16
N CYS A 285 3.91 7.11 -6.95
CA CYS A 285 4.80 8.22 -6.66
C CYS A 285 6.14 8.05 -7.43
N ILE A 286 6.47 6.85 -7.92
CA ILE A 286 7.71 6.60 -8.66
C ILE A 286 7.44 6.45 -10.15
N ARG A 287 8.08 7.31 -10.96
CA ARG A 287 8.06 7.24 -12.43
C ARG A 287 9.45 7.43 -13.02
N ASP A 288 9.60 7.15 -14.32
CA ASP A 288 10.80 7.56 -15.05
C ASP A 288 10.91 9.10 -15.08
N ALA A 289 12.13 9.61 -14.93
CA ALA A 289 12.42 11.02 -15.11
C ALA A 289 12.16 11.42 -16.57
N ALA A 290 11.51 12.56 -16.78
CA ALA A 290 11.42 13.21 -18.07
C ALA A 290 12.57 14.24 -18.21
N PRO A 291 13.06 14.52 -19.43
CA PRO A 291 14.01 15.60 -19.67
C PRO A 291 13.52 16.96 -19.12
N GLU A 292 12.22 17.17 -19.04
CA GLU A 292 11.55 18.37 -18.52
C GLU A 292 11.71 18.51 -17.00
N ASP A 293 11.93 17.41 -16.27
CA ASP A 293 12.14 17.42 -14.81
C ASP A 293 13.49 18.06 -14.43
N ALA A 294 14.40 18.30 -15.39
CA ALA A 294 15.78 18.70 -15.13
C ALA A 294 15.92 19.93 -14.22
N GLY A 295 15.02 20.91 -14.35
CA GLY A 295 15.01 22.09 -13.50
C GLY A 295 14.81 21.74 -12.01
N GLU A 296 13.76 20.98 -11.69
CA GLU A 296 13.48 20.55 -10.32
C GLU A 296 14.57 19.64 -9.76
N LEU A 297 15.14 18.76 -10.59
CA LEU A 297 16.22 17.86 -10.19
C LEU A 297 17.50 18.63 -9.84
N VAL A 298 17.80 19.71 -10.57
CA VAL A 298 18.92 20.62 -10.25
C VAL A 298 18.68 21.31 -8.92
N GLU A 299 17.46 21.78 -8.63
CA GLU A 299 17.16 22.40 -7.33
C GLU A 299 17.30 21.42 -6.15
N ILE A 300 16.95 20.15 -6.34
CA ILE A 300 17.22 19.10 -5.35
C ILE A 300 18.72 18.86 -5.18
N TYR A 301 19.49 18.92 -6.29
CA TYR A 301 20.91 18.62 -6.31
C TYR A 301 21.78 19.74 -5.74
N ARG A 302 21.38 20.99 -5.98
CA ARG A 302 22.13 22.21 -5.67
C ARG A 302 22.67 22.26 -4.25
N PRO A 303 21.90 22.00 -3.18
CA PRO A 303 22.44 22.04 -1.81
C PRO A 303 23.54 21.01 -1.56
N TYR A 304 23.49 19.85 -2.24
CA TYR A 304 24.54 18.83 -2.14
C TYR A 304 25.85 19.29 -2.79
N VAL A 305 25.77 20.09 -3.86
CA VAL A 305 26.94 20.67 -4.51
C VAL A 305 27.49 21.84 -3.68
N GLU A 306 26.64 22.80 -3.32
CA GLU A 306 27.09 24.09 -2.76
C GLU A 306 27.45 23.99 -1.27
N HIS A 307 26.79 23.11 -0.51
CA HIS A 307 26.91 23.08 0.95
C HIS A 307 27.55 21.79 1.48
N THR A 308 27.84 20.82 0.62
CA THR A 308 28.41 19.53 1.05
C THR A 308 29.56 19.05 0.18
N ALA A 309 30.30 18.05 0.67
CA ALA A 309 31.33 17.35 -0.10
C ALA A 309 30.81 16.06 -0.77
N ILE A 310 29.50 15.83 -0.83
CA ILE A 310 28.93 14.53 -1.23
C ILE A 310 29.06 14.28 -2.73
N THR A 311 28.91 15.32 -3.57
CA THR A 311 28.82 15.17 -5.03
C THR A 311 30.13 15.39 -5.78
N PHE A 312 31.20 15.83 -5.10
CA PHE A 312 32.50 16.25 -5.68
C PHE A 312 32.45 17.22 -6.87
N GLU A 313 31.29 17.61 -7.37
CA GLU A 313 31.10 18.74 -8.28
C GLU A 313 31.40 20.05 -7.56
N TYR A 314 32.08 20.98 -8.23
CA TYR A 314 32.38 22.30 -7.67
C TYR A 314 31.28 23.30 -7.96
N ASP A 315 30.69 23.22 -9.15
CA ASP A 315 29.66 24.13 -9.63
C ASP A 315 28.35 23.37 -9.83
N THR A 316 27.22 24.00 -9.50
CA THR A 316 25.91 23.40 -9.73
C THR A 316 25.64 23.36 -11.25
N PRO A 317 25.35 22.19 -11.83
CA PRO A 317 25.10 22.07 -13.27
C PRO A 317 23.85 22.85 -13.69
N SER A 318 23.82 23.32 -14.93
CA SER A 318 22.63 23.97 -15.49
C SER A 318 21.51 22.96 -15.76
N PRO A 319 20.24 23.40 -15.80
CA PRO A 319 19.13 22.54 -16.23
C PRO A 319 19.34 21.90 -17.60
N GLU A 320 19.90 22.63 -18.59
CA GLU A 320 20.25 22.08 -19.90
C GLU A 320 21.30 20.96 -19.83
N GLU A 321 22.34 21.13 -19.02
CA GLU A 321 23.34 20.07 -18.82
C GLU A 321 22.71 18.84 -18.17
N PHE A 322 21.92 19.07 -17.11
CA PHE A 322 21.27 18.01 -16.36
C PHE A 322 20.24 17.24 -17.21
N ARG A 323 19.52 17.95 -18.10
CA ARG A 323 18.65 17.36 -19.13
C ARG A 323 19.44 16.40 -20.02
N GLY A 324 20.63 16.82 -20.49
CA GLY A 324 21.53 15.96 -21.25
C GLY A 324 21.99 14.72 -20.48
N ARG A 325 22.27 14.86 -19.16
CA ARG A 325 22.62 13.73 -18.28
C ARG A 325 21.46 12.72 -18.18
N ILE A 326 20.22 13.19 -17.95
CA ILE A 326 19.02 12.34 -17.89
C ILE A 326 18.87 11.54 -19.18
N GLN A 327 18.84 12.23 -20.33
CA GLN A 327 18.68 11.61 -21.64
C GLN A 327 19.78 10.59 -21.93
N ASN A 328 21.04 10.91 -21.62
CA ASN A 328 22.14 10.02 -21.91
C ASN A 328 22.14 8.76 -21.04
N ILE A 329 21.83 8.90 -19.75
CA ILE A 329 21.73 7.75 -18.82
C ILE A 329 20.56 6.85 -19.22
N GLN A 330 19.41 7.43 -19.56
CA GLN A 330 18.19 6.68 -19.88
C GLN A 330 18.25 5.82 -21.14
N LYS A 331 19.27 6.02 -22.00
CA LYS A 331 19.58 5.12 -23.11
C LYS A 331 19.90 3.70 -22.63
N GLU A 332 20.38 3.54 -21.40
CA GLU A 332 20.90 2.27 -20.91
C GLU A 332 20.36 1.90 -19.52
N PHE A 333 20.14 2.89 -18.65
CA PHE A 333 19.81 2.67 -17.25
C PHE A 333 18.55 3.42 -16.81
N PRO A 334 17.81 2.88 -15.82
CA PRO A 334 16.70 3.59 -15.20
C PRO A 334 17.14 4.87 -14.49
N TYR A 335 16.35 5.93 -14.68
CA TYR A 335 16.42 7.19 -13.97
C TYR A 335 15.04 7.48 -13.42
N LEU A 336 14.87 7.41 -12.10
CA LEU A 336 13.58 7.44 -11.44
C LEU A 336 13.43 8.69 -10.58
N VAL A 337 12.25 9.31 -10.64
CA VAL A 337 11.84 10.38 -9.73
C VAL A 337 10.78 9.87 -8.77
N TYR A 338 10.75 10.44 -7.58
CA TYR A 338 9.63 10.33 -6.66
C TYR A 338 8.83 11.63 -6.73
N GLU A 339 7.69 11.61 -7.41
CA GLU A 339 6.75 12.72 -7.52
C GLU A 339 5.58 12.50 -6.56
N LYS A 340 5.16 13.55 -5.88
CA LYS A 340 3.94 13.55 -5.10
C LYS A 340 3.29 14.92 -5.16
N ASP A 341 1.97 14.95 -5.38
CA ASP A 341 1.18 16.18 -5.42
C ASP A 341 1.70 17.20 -6.46
N GLY A 342 2.28 16.69 -7.56
CA GLY A 342 2.86 17.50 -8.65
C GLY A 342 4.29 18.02 -8.37
N GLU A 343 4.90 17.67 -7.24
CA GLU A 343 6.27 18.07 -6.89
C GLU A 343 7.22 16.87 -6.89
N ILE A 344 8.44 17.05 -7.41
CA ILE A 344 9.48 16.03 -7.28
C ILE A 344 10.15 16.17 -5.90
N LEU A 345 10.10 15.09 -5.11
CA LEU A 345 10.65 15.05 -3.75
C LEU A 345 12.06 14.46 -3.69
N GLY A 346 12.49 13.79 -4.75
CA GLY A 346 13.79 13.17 -4.86
C GLY A 346 13.90 12.28 -6.08
N TYR A 347 15.10 11.84 -6.40
CA TYR A 347 15.37 10.99 -7.55
C TYR A 347 16.54 10.04 -7.28
N ALA A 348 16.54 8.93 -8.00
CA ALA A 348 17.63 7.97 -7.99
C ALA A 348 17.84 7.39 -9.38
N TYR A 349 19.09 7.14 -9.73
CA TYR A 349 19.43 6.63 -11.05
C TYR A 349 20.61 5.67 -10.96
N ALA A 350 20.72 4.84 -12.00
CA ALA A 350 21.88 4.01 -12.21
C ALA A 350 22.72 4.54 -13.36
N SER A 351 24.03 4.29 -13.32
CA SER A 351 24.97 4.67 -14.36
C SER A 351 26.01 3.57 -14.56
N LYS A 352 26.85 3.70 -15.59
CA LYS A 352 27.98 2.78 -15.82
C LYS A 352 28.93 2.84 -14.64
N PHE A 353 29.19 1.69 -14.03
CA PHE A 353 30.23 1.58 -13.00
C PHE A 353 31.63 1.88 -13.56
N HIS A 354 31.91 1.45 -14.79
CA HIS A 354 33.15 1.77 -15.50
C HIS A 354 32.92 1.71 -17.02
N GLY A 355 33.69 2.47 -17.80
CA GLY A 355 33.51 2.59 -19.25
C GLY A 355 33.89 1.37 -20.10
N ARG A 356 34.38 0.27 -19.51
CA ARG A 356 34.83 -0.92 -20.28
C ARG A 356 33.74 -1.98 -20.30
N ALA A 357 33.56 -2.65 -21.45
CA ALA A 357 32.49 -3.63 -21.67
C ALA A 357 32.46 -4.79 -20.64
N ALA A 358 33.62 -5.18 -20.09
CA ALA A 358 33.70 -6.22 -19.06
C ALA A 358 32.92 -5.88 -17.77
N TYR A 359 32.60 -4.60 -17.52
CA TYR A 359 31.80 -4.16 -16.39
C TYR A 359 30.29 -4.05 -16.69
N GLN A 360 29.82 -4.49 -17.87
CA GLN A 360 28.44 -4.26 -18.30
C GLN A 360 27.36 -4.86 -17.39
N TRP A 361 27.68 -5.88 -16.58
CA TRP A 361 26.75 -6.48 -15.60
C TRP A 361 26.75 -5.76 -14.24
N ALA A 362 27.48 -4.65 -14.14
CA ALA A 362 27.57 -3.80 -12.98
C ALA A 362 27.03 -2.39 -13.26
N ALA A 363 26.40 -1.80 -12.25
CA ALA A 363 25.97 -0.40 -12.29
C ALA A 363 26.37 0.33 -11.00
N GLU A 364 26.59 1.63 -11.11
CA GLU A 364 26.71 2.52 -9.94
C GLU A 364 25.38 3.21 -9.68
N LEU A 365 24.99 3.35 -8.41
CA LEU A 365 23.74 3.98 -8.02
C LEU A 365 23.98 5.34 -7.38
N SER A 366 23.09 6.27 -7.68
CA SER A 366 23.06 7.61 -7.08
C SER A 366 21.65 7.95 -6.58
N ILE A 367 21.57 8.76 -5.52
CA ILE A 367 20.31 9.22 -4.93
C ILE A 367 20.43 10.62 -4.34
N TYR A 368 19.42 11.45 -4.60
CA TYR A 368 19.29 12.78 -4.05
C TYR A 368 17.83 13.04 -3.67
N LEU A 369 17.62 13.53 -2.44
CA LEU A 369 16.29 13.87 -1.92
C LEU A 369 16.28 15.35 -1.53
N ARG A 370 15.12 16.01 -1.60
CA ARG A 370 14.94 17.31 -0.94
C ARG A 370 15.31 17.20 0.54
N GLU A 371 15.92 18.25 1.10
CA GLU A 371 16.45 18.21 2.46
C GLU A 371 15.37 17.94 3.52
N ASP A 372 14.18 18.52 3.33
CA ASP A 372 13.00 18.36 4.16
C ASP A 372 12.30 17.00 4.00
N GLN A 373 12.78 16.15 3.08
CA GLN A 373 12.20 14.84 2.76
C GLN A 373 13.08 13.66 3.19
N LYS A 374 14.28 13.93 3.73
CA LYS A 374 15.19 12.91 4.27
C LYS A 374 14.53 12.17 5.45
N GLY A 375 14.81 10.87 5.58
CA GLY A 375 14.27 10.03 6.67
C GLY A 375 12.82 9.56 6.51
N LYS A 376 12.08 10.03 5.49
CA LYS A 376 10.67 9.65 5.25
C LYS A 376 10.48 8.36 4.43
N GLY A 377 11.53 7.58 4.25
CA GLY A 377 11.50 6.31 3.51
C GLY A 377 11.50 6.42 1.97
N ILE A 378 11.45 7.64 1.40
CA ILE A 378 11.45 7.88 -0.05
C ILE A 378 12.67 7.22 -0.73
N GLY A 379 13.87 7.42 -0.17
CA GLY A 379 15.08 6.86 -0.77
C GLY A 379 15.11 5.33 -0.81
N LYS A 380 14.52 4.67 0.20
CA LYS A 380 14.37 3.22 0.23
C LYS A 380 13.46 2.76 -0.92
N LYS A 381 12.31 3.42 -1.11
CA LYS A 381 11.37 3.11 -2.21
C LYS A 381 12.04 3.28 -3.59
N LEU A 382 12.74 4.40 -3.80
CA LEU A 382 13.48 4.66 -5.04
C LEU A 382 14.53 3.59 -5.33
N TYR A 383 15.38 3.25 -4.35
CA TYR A 383 16.40 2.20 -4.52
C TYR A 383 15.82 0.81 -4.74
N GLN A 384 14.74 0.45 -4.03
CA GLN A 384 14.06 -0.84 -4.25
C GLN A 384 13.55 -0.94 -5.69
N LYS A 385 12.87 0.10 -6.18
CA LYS A 385 12.36 0.12 -7.56
C LYS A 385 13.48 0.14 -8.60
N LEU A 386 14.54 0.91 -8.33
CA LEU A 386 15.72 0.98 -9.20
C LEU A 386 16.39 -0.40 -9.33
N MET A 387 16.67 -1.07 -8.22
CA MET A 387 17.27 -2.41 -8.22
C MET A 387 16.36 -3.49 -8.80
N GLU A 388 15.04 -3.40 -8.60
CA GLU A 388 14.07 -4.28 -9.25
C GLU A 388 14.19 -4.19 -10.78
N ARG A 389 14.22 -2.95 -11.31
CA ARG A 389 14.40 -2.71 -12.75
C ARG A 389 15.76 -3.22 -13.24
N LEU A 390 16.84 -2.88 -12.54
CA LEU A 390 18.19 -3.32 -12.91
C LEU A 390 18.32 -4.85 -12.94
N LYS A 391 17.71 -5.55 -11.98
CA LYS A 391 17.68 -7.02 -11.98
C LYS A 391 16.97 -7.57 -13.22
N LYS A 392 15.85 -6.98 -13.62
CA LYS A 392 15.15 -7.33 -14.88
C LYS A 392 15.98 -7.01 -16.13
N GLN A 393 16.83 -5.98 -16.08
CA GLN A 393 17.78 -5.67 -17.15
C GLN A 393 18.97 -6.65 -17.20
N GLY A 394 19.14 -7.57 -16.25
CA GLY A 394 20.27 -8.48 -16.19
C GLY A 394 21.52 -7.91 -15.51
N ILE A 395 21.40 -6.80 -14.77
CA ILE A 395 22.47 -6.31 -13.88
C ILE A 395 22.57 -7.24 -12.67
N LEU A 396 23.78 -7.72 -12.42
CA LEU A 396 24.05 -8.72 -11.38
C LEU A 396 24.57 -8.06 -10.10
N LYS A 397 25.24 -6.92 -10.22
CA LYS A 397 25.92 -6.25 -9.10
C LYS A 397 25.77 -4.73 -9.17
N VAL A 398 25.64 -4.09 -8.02
CA VAL A 398 25.54 -2.64 -7.92
C VAL A 398 26.54 -2.09 -6.91
N TYR A 399 27.01 -0.87 -7.18
CA TYR A 399 27.99 -0.15 -6.40
C TYR A 399 27.45 1.19 -5.93
N ALA A 400 27.97 1.67 -4.81
CA ALA A 400 27.78 3.04 -4.33
C ALA A 400 29.13 3.66 -4.00
N HIS A 401 29.43 4.80 -4.60
CA HIS A 401 30.60 5.63 -4.29
C HIS A 401 30.19 6.72 -3.32
N ILE A 402 30.82 6.80 -2.15
CA ILE A 402 30.39 7.69 -1.08
C ILE A 402 31.58 8.48 -0.56
N THR A 403 31.47 9.81 -0.55
CA THR A 403 32.43 10.66 0.17
C THR A 403 32.37 10.37 1.67
N TRP A 404 33.54 10.25 2.31
CA TRP A 404 33.69 9.93 3.71
C TRP A 404 34.29 11.10 4.52
N PRO A 405 33.81 11.37 5.76
CA PRO A 405 32.75 10.67 6.49
C PRO A 405 31.34 11.05 6.01
N ASN A 406 30.42 10.07 6.00
CA ASN A 406 28.99 10.24 5.70
C ASN A 406 28.17 9.09 6.28
N GLU A 407 28.02 9.07 7.61
CA GLU A 407 27.38 8.00 8.37
C GLU A 407 25.95 7.72 7.91
N ALA A 408 25.22 8.78 7.53
CA ALA A 408 23.86 8.68 7.01
C ALA A 408 23.79 7.83 5.73
N SER A 409 24.66 8.10 4.76
CA SER A 409 24.72 7.33 3.52
C SER A 409 25.17 5.89 3.77
N ILE A 410 26.15 5.67 4.66
CA ILE A 410 26.63 4.33 5.01
C ILE A 410 25.53 3.50 5.67
N PHE A 411 24.81 4.07 6.63
CA PHE A 411 23.69 3.41 7.28
C PHE A 411 22.58 3.07 6.27
N PHE A 412 22.22 4.02 5.41
CA PHE A 412 21.24 3.81 4.35
C PHE A 412 21.63 2.63 3.45
N HIS A 413 22.85 2.63 2.92
CA HIS A 413 23.33 1.55 2.05
C HIS A 413 23.41 0.21 2.77
N LYS A 414 23.88 0.15 4.02
CA LYS A 414 23.83 -1.08 4.84
C LYS A 414 22.40 -1.61 5.03
N SER A 415 21.45 -0.73 5.31
CA SER A 415 20.02 -1.10 5.44
C SER A 415 19.44 -1.66 4.14
N MET A 416 20.03 -1.27 3.01
CA MET A 416 19.74 -1.79 1.68
C MET A 416 20.64 -2.96 1.29
N GLY A 417 21.31 -3.63 2.23
CA GLY A 417 22.09 -4.84 1.95
C GLY A 417 23.44 -4.63 1.26
N PHE A 418 23.95 -3.39 1.23
CA PHE A 418 25.31 -3.13 0.74
C PHE A 418 26.34 -3.42 1.83
N ARG A 419 27.51 -3.89 1.40
CA ARG A 419 28.71 -4.05 2.26
C ARG A 419 29.82 -3.12 1.82
N MET A 420 30.59 -2.62 2.79
CA MET A 420 31.81 -1.84 2.51
C MET A 420 32.89 -2.74 1.90
N THR A 421 33.61 -2.25 0.91
CA THR A 421 34.65 -3.04 0.20
C THR A 421 35.99 -2.35 0.10
N ALA A 422 36.01 -1.02 -0.04
CA ALA A 422 37.24 -0.26 -0.17
C ALA A 422 37.08 1.14 0.43
N ARG A 423 38.20 1.71 0.89
CA ARG A 423 38.36 3.12 1.25
C ARG A 423 39.57 3.67 0.50
N PHE A 424 39.39 4.84 -0.10
CA PHE A 424 40.43 5.58 -0.79
C PHE A 424 40.71 6.83 0.02
N GLU A 425 41.93 6.93 0.53
CA GLU A 425 42.34 8.05 1.36
C GLU A 425 42.62 9.29 0.51
N LYS A 426 42.12 10.45 0.95
CA LYS A 426 42.35 11.76 0.32
C LYS A 426 42.13 11.73 -1.20
N SER A 427 41.09 11.03 -1.65
CA SER A 427 40.80 10.81 -3.07
C SER A 427 40.08 11.98 -3.75
N GLY A 428 39.60 12.97 -2.99
CA GLY A 428 39.04 14.19 -3.55
C GLY A 428 39.23 15.39 -2.65
N TYR A 429 39.26 16.59 -3.22
CA TYR A 429 39.41 17.85 -2.50
C TYR A 429 38.14 18.67 -2.69
N LYS A 430 37.48 19.09 -1.61
CA LYS A 430 36.29 19.96 -1.71
C LYS A 430 36.03 20.66 -0.37
N LEU A 431 35.54 21.89 -0.43
CA LEU A 431 35.31 22.76 0.74
C LEU A 431 36.57 22.88 1.62
N GLY A 432 37.72 23.16 0.97
CA GLY A 432 38.99 23.41 1.64
C GLY A 432 39.64 22.19 2.32
N LYS A 433 39.18 20.98 2.04
CA LYS A 433 39.67 19.77 2.71
C LYS A 433 39.77 18.57 1.77
N TRP A 434 40.85 17.79 1.91
CA TRP A 434 40.95 16.45 1.34
C TRP A 434 39.97 15.50 2.04
N ARG A 435 39.19 14.79 1.25
CA ARG A 435 38.16 13.84 1.65
C ARG A 435 38.52 12.46 1.15
N ASP A 436 38.19 11.49 1.96
CA ASP A 436 38.26 10.09 1.56
C ASP A 436 36.99 9.75 0.78
N THR A 437 37.04 8.65 0.05
CA THR A 437 35.84 8.03 -0.50
C THR A 437 35.81 6.55 -0.15
N VAL A 438 34.62 5.96 -0.16
CA VAL A 438 34.44 4.54 0.06
C VAL A 438 33.58 3.92 -1.03
N PHE A 439 33.87 2.66 -1.35
CA PHE A 439 32.99 1.84 -2.17
C PHE A 439 32.21 0.85 -1.31
N MET A 440 30.91 0.81 -1.57
CA MET A 440 30.04 -0.25 -1.10
C MET A 440 29.47 -1.02 -2.28
N GLU A 441 29.19 -2.31 -2.11
CA GLU A 441 28.63 -3.16 -3.15
C GLU A 441 27.46 -4.01 -2.65
N ARG A 442 26.59 -4.42 -3.57
CA ARG A 442 25.52 -5.39 -3.35
C ARG A 442 25.31 -6.27 -4.59
N LEU A 443 25.07 -7.56 -4.38
CA LEU A 443 24.59 -8.47 -5.43
C LEU A 443 23.06 -8.36 -5.59
N LEU A 444 22.60 -8.28 -6.83
CA LEU A 444 21.17 -8.34 -7.20
C LEU A 444 20.74 -9.76 -7.61
N ALA A 445 21.68 -10.56 -8.11
CA ALA A 445 21.51 -11.94 -8.52
C ALA A 445 22.85 -12.72 -8.35
N PRO A 446 22.83 -14.06 -8.35
CA PRO A 446 24.06 -14.86 -8.39
C PRO A 446 24.96 -14.50 -9.59
N LEU A 447 26.26 -14.67 -9.44
CA LEU A 447 27.24 -14.49 -10.52
C LEU A 447 27.47 -15.84 -11.21
N PRO A 448 26.99 -16.05 -12.44
CA PRO A 448 27.26 -17.28 -13.19
C PRO A 448 28.69 -17.27 -13.76
N ASP A 449 29.25 -18.46 -14.03
CA ASP A 449 30.55 -18.59 -14.70
C ASP A 449 30.55 -17.98 -16.11
N GLN A 450 29.38 -18.03 -16.78
CA GLN A 450 29.14 -17.43 -18.09
C GLN A 450 27.88 -16.55 -18.02
N PRO A 451 28.04 -15.22 -17.84
CA PRO A 451 26.89 -14.33 -17.79
C PRO A 451 26.27 -14.17 -19.18
N LYS A 452 24.93 -14.26 -19.23
CA LYS A 452 24.16 -14.00 -20.45
C LYS A 452 24.28 -12.52 -20.83
N GLU A 453 24.07 -12.22 -22.11
CA GLU A 453 23.86 -10.85 -22.54
C GLU A 453 22.69 -10.25 -21.76
N ARG A 454 22.89 -9.01 -21.33
CA ARG A 454 21.90 -8.28 -20.55
C ARG A 454 20.95 -7.58 -21.51
N TRP A 455 19.70 -7.40 -21.10
CA TRP A 455 18.77 -6.59 -21.88
C TRP A 455 19.17 -5.12 -21.80
N THR A 456 19.22 -4.45 -22.96
CA THR A 456 19.40 -3.00 -23.04
C THR A 456 18.16 -2.39 -23.65
N ARG A 457 17.80 -1.15 -23.27
CA ARG A 457 16.60 -0.47 -23.83
C ARG A 457 16.62 -0.32 -25.37
N ASN A 458 17.79 -0.49 -25.99
CA ASN A 458 17.99 -0.40 -27.45
C ASN A 458 17.94 -1.77 -28.16
N GLN A 459 17.60 -2.84 -27.44
CA GLN A 459 17.31 -4.19 -27.95
C GLN A 459 15.88 -4.57 -27.56
#